data_AF-A0A1H5VQP6-F1
#
_entry.id   AF-A0A1H5VQP6-F1
#
_cell.length_a   1.000
_cell.length_b   1.000
_cell.length_c   1.000
_cell.angle_alpha   90.00
_cell.angle_beta   90.00
_cell.angle_gamma   90.00
#
_symmetry.space_group_name_H-M   'P 1'
#
loop_
_entity.id
_entity.type
_entity.pdbx_description
1 polymer ?
#
loop_
_entity_poly.entity_id
_entity_poly.type
_entity_poly.pdbx_seq_one_letter_code
_entity_poly.pdbx_strand_id
1 'polypeptide(L)'
;MEIKLTEKELQFLVDTASEAGVSLEITGQDKFIIHHPKATISGEILGFTDRTIVIGYSLGFWKNLVVNWLFKFEREGIIWNKKQRRFEINPFSFLPEKEKLATADFSIRGISMDPGSLQIQLHITPE
;
A
#
# COMPACT_ATOMS: atom_id res chain seq x y z
N MET A 1 -14.62 7.76 9.46
CA MET A 1 -14.49 8.13 8.04
C MET A 1 -14.03 6.90 7.28
N GLU A 2 -14.40 6.77 6.01
CA GLU A 2 -14.04 5.61 5.20
C GLU A 2 -13.51 6.08 3.86
N ILE A 3 -12.41 5.46 3.42
CA ILE A 3 -11.88 5.60 2.07
C ILE A 3 -12.08 4.26 1.39
N LYS A 4 -12.81 4.25 0.27
CA LYS A 4 -12.98 3.07 -0.58
C LYS A 4 -12.39 3.37 -1.95
N LEU A 5 -11.44 2.55 -2.36
CA LEU A 5 -10.76 2.63 -3.65
C LEU A 5 -11.14 1.39 -4.46
N THR A 6 -11.70 1.60 -5.64
CA THR A 6 -11.97 0.53 -6.62
C THR A 6 -10.68 0.10 -7.30
N GLU A 7 -10.65 -1.09 -7.90
CA GLU A 7 -9.52 -1.53 -8.73
C GLU A 7 -9.15 -0.54 -9.84
N LYS A 8 -10.13 0.14 -10.43
CA LYS A 8 -9.87 1.16 -11.45
C LYS A 8 -9.13 2.37 -10.87
N GLU A 9 -9.49 2.80 -9.67
CA GLU A 9 -8.82 3.91 -8.98
C GLU A 9 -7.43 3.50 -8.50
N LEU A 10 -7.27 2.27 -7.99
CA LEU A 10 -5.97 1.70 -7.65
C LEU A 10 -5.07 1.60 -8.88
N GLN A 11 -5.61 1.14 -10.02
CA GLN A 11 -4.89 1.07 -11.28
C GLN A 11 -4.49 2.47 -11.76
N PHE A 12 -5.38 3.46 -11.65
CA PHE A 12 -5.05 4.85 -11.97
C PHE A 12 -3.89 5.39 -11.11
N LEU A 13 -3.87 5.06 -9.80
CA LEU A 13 -2.76 5.43 -8.92
C LEU A 13 -1.44 4.74 -9.34
N VAL A 14 -1.51 3.46 -9.71
CA VAL A 14 -0.36 2.72 -10.24
C VAL A 14 0.16 3.35 -11.52
N ASP A 15 -0.71 3.67 -12.48
CA ASP A 15 -0.34 4.30 -13.75
C ASP A 15 0.30 5.69 -13.54
N THR A 16 -0.16 6.43 -12.53
CA THR A 16 0.37 7.77 -12.21
C THR A 16 1.72 7.69 -11.48
N ALA A 17 1.95 6.65 -10.71
CA ALA A 17 3.14 6.50 -9.87
C ALA A 17 4.25 5.62 -10.50
N SER A 18 3.97 4.90 -11.59
CA SER A 18 4.89 3.89 -12.16
C SER A 18 5.18 4.02 -13.65
N GLU A 19 6.13 3.19 -14.13
CA GLU A 19 6.39 3.02 -15.55
C GLU A 19 5.24 2.28 -16.25
N ALA A 20 5.04 2.56 -17.53
CA ALA A 20 3.98 1.95 -18.33
C ALA A 20 3.99 0.41 -18.26
N GLY A 21 2.82 -0.18 -18.01
CA GLY A 21 2.61 -1.62 -18.05
C GLY A 21 2.61 -2.33 -16.69
N VAL A 22 2.62 -1.60 -15.57
CA VAL A 22 2.32 -2.18 -14.26
C VAL A 22 0.82 -2.22 -14.03
N SER A 23 0.26 -3.38 -13.66
CA SER A 23 -1.13 -3.48 -13.23
C SER A 23 -1.28 -4.14 -11.87
N LEU A 24 -2.39 -3.85 -11.20
CA LEU A 24 -2.76 -4.41 -9.91
C LEU A 24 -4.09 -5.15 -10.03
N GLU A 25 -4.15 -6.35 -9.47
CA GLU A 25 -5.32 -7.22 -9.46
C GLU A 25 -5.61 -7.67 -8.02
N ILE A 26 -6.83 -7.46 -7.52
CA ILE A 26 -7.23 -7.95 -6.20
C ILE A 26 -7.78 -9.37 -6.35
N THR A 27 -7.05 -10.35 -5.81
CA THR A 27 -7.35 -11.78 -6.01
C THR A 27 -8.07 -12.42 -4.83
N GLY A 28 -8.24 -11.71 -3.72
CA GLY A 28 -8.93 -12.19 -2.54
C GLY A 28 -9.16 -11.11 -1.49
N GLN A 29 -9.68 -11.51 -0.33
CA GLN A 29 -10.06 -10.60 0.76
C GLN A 29 -8.89 -9.84 1.42
N ASP A 30 -7.69 -10.37 1.23
CA ASP A 30 -6.44 -9.86 1.78
C ASP A 30 -5.30 -10.00 0.78
N LYS A 31 -5.57 -10.46 -0.45
CA LYS A 31 -4.54 -10.81 -1.44
C LYS A 31 -4.69 -10.00 -2.72
N PHE A 32 -3.54 -9.66 -3.28
CA PHE A 32 -3.45 -8.96 -4.55
C PHE A 32 -2.21 -9.42 -5.32
N ILE A 33 -2.23 -9.17 -6.62
CA ILE A 33 -1.11 -9.44 -7.52
C ILE A 33 -0.75 -8.13 -8.22
N ILE A 34 0.54 -7.81 -8.21
CA ILE A 34 1.11 -6.76 -9.04
C ILE A 34 1.73 -7.43 -10.26
N HIS A 35 1.22 -7.13 -11.44
CA HIS A 35 1.79 -7.52 -12.72
C HIS A 35 2.71 -6.40 -13.20
N HIS A 36 4.02 -6.62 -13.11
CA HIS A 36 5.01 -5.75 -13.73
C HIS A 36 5.43 -6.38 -15.08
N PRO A 37 5.83 -5.61 -16.10
CA PRO A 37 6.25 -6.17 -17.41
C PRO A 37 7.39 -7.21 -17.36
N LYS A 38 8.06 -7.33 -16.21
CA LYS A 38 9.22 -8.20 -15.97
C LYS A 38 8.99 -9.23 -14.86
N ALA A 39 7.89 -9.13 -14.11
CA ALA A 39 7.65 -9.99 -12.95
C ALA A 39 6.19 -9.91 -12.49
N THR A 40 5.70 -11.01 -11.93
CA THR A 40 4.44 -11.05 -11.18
C THR A 40 4.76 -11.16 -9.70
N ILE A 41 4.16 -10.30 -8.87
CA ILE A 41 4.43 -10.21 -7.45
C ILE A 41 3.12 -10.45 -6.70
N SER A 42 3.06 -11.51 -5.91
CA SER A 42 1.94 -11.74 -5.01
C SER A 42 2.15 -11.00 -3.70
N GLY A 43 1.16 -10.22 -3.29
CA GLY A 43 1.11 -9.49 -2.04
C GLY A 43 -0.09 -9.89 -1.21
N GLU A 44 0.03 -9.70 0.10
CA GLU A 44 -1.06 -9.88 1.05
C GLU A 44 -1.05 -8.80 2.13
N ILE A 45 -2.22 -8.36 2.59
CA ILE A 45 -2.35 -7.46 3.72
C ILE A 45 -2.28 -8.30 4.99
N LEU A 46 -1.16 -8.18 5.72
CA LEU A 46 -0.94 -8.91 6.97
C LEU A 46 -1.64 -8.27 8.17
N GLY A 47 -1.95 -6.98 8.07
CA GLY A 47 -2.62 -6.22 9.12
C GLY A 47 -2.32 -4.74 9.05
N PHE A 48 -2.66 -4.03 10.12
CA PHE A 48 -2.39 -2.61 10.27
C PHE A 48 -2.17 -2.22 11.74
N THR A 49 -1.54 -1.07 11.94
CA THR A 49 -1.50 -0.32 13.19
C THR A 49 -2.22 1.01 12.98
N ASP A 50 -2.28 1.85 14.01
CA ASP A 50 -2.93 3.17 13.93
C ASP A 50 -2.44 4.02 12.75
N ARG A 51 -1.20 3.86 12.29
CA ARG A 51 -0.67 4.66 11.17
C ARG A 51 -0.02 3.88 10.06
N THR A 52 -0.01 2.55 10.12
CA THR A 52 0.82 1.75 9.21
C THR A 52 0.07 0.54 8.72
N ILE A 53 0.12 0.32 7.42
CA ILE A 53 -0.37 -0.87 6.73
C ILE A 53 0.79 -1.85 6.61
N VAL A 54 0.59 -3.10 7.01
CA VAL A 54 1.60 -4.16 6.90
C VAL A 54 1.26 -5.04 5.72
N ILE A 55 2.15 -5.07 4.73
CA ILE A 55 2.00 -5.84 3.49
C ILE A 55 3.05 -6.94 3.47
N GLY A 56 2.60 -8.19 3.45
CA GLY A 56 3.42 -9.36 3.16
C GLY A 56 3.61 -9.47 1.65
N TYR A 57 4.77 -9.96 1.23
CA TYR A 57 5.03 -10.20 -0.18
C TYR A 57 5.79 -11.49 -0.41
N SER A 58 5.49 -12.14 -1.52
CA SER A 58 6.30 -13.24 -2.06
C SER A 58 7.07 -12.73 -3.26
N LEU A 59 8.32 -12.32 -3.00
CA LEU A 59 9.26 -12.05 -4.08
C LEU A 59 10.09 -13.30 -4.31
N GLY A 60 9.97 -13.87 -5.51
CA GLY A 60 10.97 -14.77 -6.05
C GLY A 60 12.30 -14.01 -6.31
N PHE A 61 12.84 -14.15 -7.51
CA PHE A 61 14.17 -13.64 -7.89
C PHE A 61 14.34 -12.10 -7.88
N TRP A 62 13.26 -11.33 -7.71
CA TRP A 62 13.21 -9.91 -8.07
C TRP A 62 13.14 -8.92 -6.90
N LYS A 63 13.89 -9.21 -5.83
CA LYS A 63 14.12 -8.31 -4.69
C LYS A 63 14.51 -6.88 -5.13
N ASN A 64 15.26 -6.75 -6.23
CA ASN A 64 15.78 -5.46 -6.73
C ASN A 64 14.75 -4.63 -7.52
N LEU A 65 13.66 -5.23 -8.01
CA LEU A 65 12.66 -4.54 -8.84
C LEU A 65 11.61 -3.87 -7.97
N VAL A 66 11.14 -4.55 -6.92
CA VAL A 66 10.35 -3.93 -5.84
C VAL A 66 11.17 -2.90 -5.08
N VAL A 67 12.47 -3.14 -4.92
CA VAL A 67 13.43 -2.12 -4.45
C VAL A 67 13.35 -0.88 -5.31
N ASN A 68 13.53 -0.94 -6.63
CA ASN A 68 13.53 0.27 -7.45
C ASN A 68 12.16 0.96 -7.54
N TRP A 69 11.08 0.19 -7.49
CA TRP A 69 9.72 0.71 -7.51
C TRP A 69 9.33 1.37 -6.17
N LEU A 70 9.73 0.76 -5.05
CA LEU A 70 9.49 1.27 -3.70
C LEU A 70 10.64 2.15 -3.16
N PHE A 71 11.78 2.28 -3.85
CA PHE A 71 12.98 3.02 -3.38
C PHE A 71 12.76 4.52 -3.34
N LYS A 72 11.80 5.03 -4.13
CA LYS A 72 11.36 6.42 -3.97
C LYS A 72 10.69 6.65 -2.60
N PHE A 73 10.29 5.59 -1.89
CA PHE A 73 9.48 5.67 -0.68
C PHE A 73 10.22 5.31 0.63
N GLU A 74 11.47 4.85 0.59
CA GLU A 74 12.29 4.68 1.83
C GLU A 74 12.54 6.03 2.53
N ARG A 75 12.48 7.16 1.79
CA ARG A 75 12.53 8.52 2.34
C ARG A 75 11.19 9.05 2.86
N GLU A 76 10.08 8.34 2.63
CA GLU A 76 8.72 8.87 2.83
C GLU A 76 7.78 7.96 3.64
N GLY A 77 8.32 7.02 4.44
CA GLY A 77 7.53 6.24 5.40
C GLY A 77 7.15 4.82 4.96
N ILE A 78 7.93 4.20 4.07
CA ILE A 78 7.94 2.75 3.88
C ILE A 78 9.13 2.14 4.62
N ILE A 79 8.86 1.29 5.61
CA ILE A 79 9.87 0.49 6.31
C ILE A 79 9.87 -0.91 5.69
N TRP A 80 11.03 -1.33 5.18
CA TRP A 80 11.17 -2.63 4.54
C TRP A 80 11.88 -3.65 5.43
N ASN A 81 11.15 -4.66 5.89
CA ASN A 81 11.72 -5.78 6.63
C ASN A 81 12.01 -6.98 5.72
N LYS A 82 13.21 -6.97 5.14
CA LYS A 82 13.74 -8.04 4.28
C LYS A 82 13.73 -9.43 4.93
N LYS A 83 13.97 -9.51 6.24
CA LYS A 83 14.04 -10.79 6.98
C LYS A 83 12.66 -11.43 7.10
N GLN A 84 11.64 -10.61 7.33
CA GLN A 84 10.26 -11.06 7.52
C GLN A 84 9.42 -10.97 6.23
N ARG A 85 10.04 -10.57 5.09
CA ARG A 85 9.38 -10.41 3.79
C ARG A 85 8.11 -9.56 3.84
N ARG A 86 8.19 -8.42 4.53
CA ARG A 86 7.08 -7.48 4.69
C ARG A 86 7.49 -6.03 4.48
N PHE A 87 6.55 -5.23 4.01
CA PHE A 87 6.58 -3.77 3.98
C PHE A 87 5.65 -3.22 5.05
N GLU A 88 6.07 -2.16 5.70
CA GLU A 88 5.29 -1.38 6.64
C GLU A 88 5.15 0.00 6.02
N ILE A 89 3.93 0.36 5.59
CA ILE A 89 3.63 1.56 4.83
C ILE A 89 2.82 2.51 5.68
N ASN A 90 3.32 3.72 5.94
CA ASN A 90 2.53 4.79 6.55
C ASN A 90 1.87 5.63 5.44
N PRO A 91 0.57 5.47 5.14
CA PRO A 91 -0.06 6.20 4.04
C PRO A 91 -0.06 7.73 4.26
N PHE A 92 -0.07 8.18 5.52
CA PHE A 92 -0.11 9.60 5.86
C PHE A 92 1.21 10.33 5.56
N SER A 93 2.34 9.61 5.48
CA SER A 93 3.63 10.24 5.19
C SER A 93 3.82 10.60 3.72
N PHE A 94 2.96 10.12 2.81
CA PHE A 94 2.93 10.51 1.39
C PHE A 94 2.08 11.76 1.11
N LEU A 95 1.31 12.24 2.10
CA LEU A 95 0.48 13.43 1.92
C LEU A 95 1.36 14.71 1.85
N PRO A 96 0.93 15.78 1.18
CA PRO A 96 1.59 17.09 1.28
C PRO A 96 1.65 17.60 2.74
N GLU A 97 2.65 18.41 3.11
CA GLU A 97 2.86 18.86 4.51
C GLU A 97 1.61 19.44 5.19
N LYS A 98 0.81 20.24 4.46
CA LYS A 98 -0.44 20.81 4.98
C LYS A 98 -1.45 19.72 5.36
N GLU A 99 -1.52 18.65 4.58
CA GLU A 99 -2.42 17.52 4.80
C GLU A 99 -1.86 16.56 5.86
N LYS A 100 -0.53 16.43 5.99
CA LYS A 100 0.09 15.68 7.09
C LYS A 100 -0.33 16.24 8.46
N LEU A 101 -0.30 17.58 8.60
CA LEU A 101 -0.74 18.25 9.82
C LEU A 101 -2.24 18.04 10.07
N ALA A 102 -3.06 18.16 9.02
CA ALA A 102 -4.51 17.95 9.12
C ALA A 102 -4.91 16.50 9.43
N THR A 103 -4.01 15.54 9.19
CA THR A 103 -4.21 14.10 9.42
C THR A 103 -3.35 13.56 10.58
N ALA A 104 -2.81 14.46 11.42
CA ALA A 104 -2.04 14.09 12.60
C ALA A 104 -2.87 13.22 13.56
N ASP A 105 -4.17 13.52 13.71
CA ASP A 105 -5.05 12.83 14.65
C ASP A 105 -5.71 11.58 14.06
N PHE A 106 -5.44 11.28 12.78
CA PHE A 106 -6.12 10.19 12.09
C PHE A 106 -5.44 8.85 12.41
N SER A 107 -6.26 7.84 12.69
CA SER A 107 -5.84 6.46 12.92
C SER A 107 -6.57 5.49 12.01
N ILE A 108 -5.87 4.45 11.55
CA ILE A 108 -6.42 3.33 10.80
C ILE A 108 -7.08 2.38 11.80
N ARG A 109 -8.37 2.11 11.63
CA ARG A 109 -9.16 1.19 12.49
C ARG A 109 -9.55 -0.10 11.79
N GLY A 110 -9.45 -0.12 10.47
CA GLY A 110 -9.85 -1.26 9.66
C GLY A 110 -9.23 -1.14 8.28
N ILE A 111 -8.80 -2.28 7.75
CA ILE A 111 -8.50 -2.44 6.33
C ILE A 111 -9.19 -3.72 5.90
N SER A 112 -9.97 -3.64 4.84
CA SER A 112 -10.53 -4.80 4.17
C SER A 112 -10.26 -4.66 2.68
N MET A 113 -9.92 -5.76 2.03
CA MET A 113 -10.10 -5.87 0.60
C MET A 113 -11.27 -6.80 0.32
N ASP A 114 -11.99 -6.47 -0.72
CA ASP A 114 -12.92 -7.37 -1.38
C ASP A 114 -12.48 -7.42 -2.85
N PRO A 115 -12.78 -8.50 -3.60
CA PRO A 115 -12.52 -8.51 -5.04
C PRO A 115 -13.07 -7.23 -5.69
N GLY A 116 -12.20 -6.45 -6.34
CA GLY A 116 -12.59 -5.17 -6.93
C GLY A 116 -12.44 -3.92 -6.06
N SER A 117 -12.20 -4.01 -4.75
CA SER A 117 -12.04 -2.82 -3.90
C SER A 117 -11.16 -2.98 -2.65
N LEU A 118 -10.44 -1.91 -2.30
CA LEU A 118 -9.74 -1.72 -1.03
C LEU A 118 -10.50 -0.67 -0.19
N GLN A 119 -10.82 -1.02 1.06
CA GLN A 119 -11.47 -0.14 2.01
C GLN A 119 -10.55 0.09 3.21
N ILE A 120 -10.34 1.36 3.55
CA ILE A 120 -9.56 1.81 4.69
C ILE A 120 -10.49 2.61 5.60
N GLN A 121 -10.71 2.10 6.81
CA GLN A 121 -11.50 2.76 7.83
C GLN A 121 -10.59 3.64 8.68
N LEU A 122 -10.91 4.93 8.70
CA LEU A 122 -10.17 5.97 9.43
C LEU A 122 -11.01 6.48 10.60
N HIS A 123 -10.34 6.72 11.72
CA HIS A 123 -10.90 7.34 12.90
C HIS A 123 -10.11 8.58 13.27
N ILE A 124 -10.80 9.60 13.78
CA ILE A 124 -10.14 10.78 14.34
C ILE A 124 -9.99 10.49 15.82
N THR A 125 -8.75 10.46 16.29
CA THR A 125 -8.45 10.31 17.71
C THR A 125 -8.65 11.70 18.33
N PRO A 126 -9.70 11.92 19.14
CA PRO A 126 -9.84 13.20 19.81
C PRO A 126 -8.74 13.34 20.88
N GLU A 127 -8.23 14.55 21.06
CA GLU A 127 -7.38 14.92 22.20
C GLU A 127 -8.04 14.58 23.55
#